data_AF-A0ABD4W4G2-F1
#
_entry.id   AF-A0ABD4W4G2-F1
#
_cell.length_a   1.000
_cell.length_b   1.000
_cell.length_c   1.000
_cell.angle_alpha   90.00
_cell.angle_beta   90.00
_cell.angle_gamma   90.00
#
_symmetry.space_group_name_H-M   'P 1'
#
loop_
_entity.id
_entity.type
_entity.pdbx_description
1 polymer ?
#
loop_
_entity_poly.entity_id
_entity_poly.type
_entity_poly.pdbx_seq_one_letter_code
_entity_poly.pdbx_strand_id
1 'polypeptide(L)'
;RKMLLTEKPDVLVKEDLSFTKEKLPKAANRYEAKVRRKLSSWSKGTLDDRIEYLCDCLGIRTVDVNPAYTSQFCPNCGARFSERK
;
A
#
# COMPACT_ATOMS: atom_id res chain seq x y z
N ARG A 1 -4.74 -10.24 11.72
CA ARG A 1 -5.19 -11.65 11.69
C ARG A 1 -6.69 -11.82 11.98
N LYS A 2 -7.27 -11.13 12.99
CA LYS A 2 -8.71 -11.27 13.33
C LYS A 2 -9.63 -11.21 12.10
N MET A 3 -9.48 -10.20 11.26
CA MET A 3 -10.26 -10.04 10.02
C MET A 3 -10.21 -11.27 9.09
N LEU A 4 -9.02 -11.81 8.82
CA LEU A 4 -8.87 -12.98 7.91
C LEU A 4 -9.60 -14.22 8.44
N LEU A 5 -9.71 -14.34 9.77
CA LEU A 5 -10.37 -15.47 10.42
C LEU A 5 -11.89 -15.29 10.55
N THR A 6 -12.37 -14.05 10.72
CA THR A 6 -13.79 -13.76 10.88
C THR A 6 -14.51 -13.65 9.55
N GLU A 7 -13.97 -12.86 8.63
CA GLU A 7 -14.62 -12.57 7.34
C GLU A 7 -14.40 -13.70 6.32
N LYS A 8 -13.29 -14.44 6.45
CA LYS A 8 -12.88 -15.54 5.55
C LYS A 8 -13.03 -15.18 4.06
N PRO A 9 -12.36 -14.12 3.59
CA PRO A 9 -12.47 -13.71 2.20
C PRO A 9 -11.81 -14.75 1.28
N ASP A 10 -12.38 -15.00 0.10
CA ASP A 10 -11.72 -15.82 -0.93
C ASP A 10 -10.51 -15.11 -1.55
N VAL A 11 -10.57 -13.77 -1.59
CA VAL A 11 -9.58 -12.90 -2.22
C VAL A 11 -9.28 -11.70 -1.34
N LEU A 12 -7.99 -11.43 -1.13
CA LEU A 12 -7.48 -10.21 -0.52
C LEU A 12 -6.80 -9.35 -1.60
N VAL A 13 -7.32 -8.14 -1.81
CA VAL A 13 -6.76 -7.16 -2.76
C VAL A 13 -5.88 -6.16 -2.01
N LYS A 14 -4.65 -5.95 -2.48
CA LYS A 14 -3.68 -5.01 -1.92
C LYS A 14 -3.03 -4.15 -3.00
N GLU A 15 -2.54 -2.98 -2.61
CA GLU A 15 -1.84 -2.07 -3.51
C GLU A 15 -0.38 -2.49 -3.71
N ASP A 16 0.07 -2.50 -4.96
CA ASP A 16 1.48 -2.73 -5.28
C ASP A 16 2.31 -1.48 -5.00
N LEU A 17 2.83 -1.40 -3.78
CA LEU A 17 3.74 -0.32 -3.37
C LEU A 17 5.21 -0.76 -3.48
N SER A 18 5.56 -1.70 -4.38
CA SER A 18 6.93 -2.23 -4.55
C SER A 18 7.87 -1.27 -5.29
N PHE A 19 7.36 -0.12 -5.74
CA PHE A 19 8.13 0.88 -6.47
C PHE A 19 9.39 1.27 -5.69
N THR A 20 10.54 0.77 -6.14
CA THR A 20 11.83 1.25 -5.71
C THR A 20 12.20 2.37 -6.64
N LYS A 21 12.13 3.62 -6.16
CA LYS A 21 12.74 4.71 -6.92
C LYS A 21 14.21 4.38 -7.04
N GLU A 22 14.75 4.40 -8.26
CA GLU A 22 16.19 4.50 -8.48
C GLU A 22 16.75 5.58 -7.54
N LYS A 23 18.00 5.41 -7.07
CA LYS A 23 18.65 6.35 -6.15
C LYS A 23 18.63 7.76 -6.74
N LEU A 24 17.56 8.50 -6.47
CA LEU A 24 17.41 9.90 -6.83
C LEU A 24 18.63 10.62 -6.23
N PRO A 25 19.30 11.50 -7.00
CA PRO A 25 20.45 12.26 -6.54
C PRO A 25 20.16 12.95 -5.19
N LYS A 26 21.21 13.23 -4.42
CA LYS A 26 21.14 13.85 -3.08
C LYS A 26 20.07 14.95 -3.08
N ALA A 27 19.03 14.74 -2.27
CA ALA A 27 17.75 15.44 -2.34
C ALA A 27 17.87 16.97 -2.49
N ALA A 28 17.14 17.53 -3.46
CA ALA A 28 16.96 18.96 -3.60
C ALA A 28 15.68 19.34 -2.83
N ASN A 29 15.83 19.83 -1.59
CA ASN A 29 14.82 20.38 -0.65
C ASN A 29 14.42 19.51 0.58
N ARG A 30 14.00 20.21 1.65
CA ARG A 30 13.67 19.67 2.98
C ARG A 30 12.45 18.72 2.96
N TYR A 31 11.49 18.95 2.07
CA TYR A 31 10.27 18.14 1.98
C TYR A 31 10.59 16.72 1.51
N GLU A 32 11.38 16.58 0.45
CA GLU A 32 11.79 15.28 -0.08
C GLU A 32 12.55 14.46 0.97
N ALA A 33 13.45 15.09 1.73
CA ALA A 33 14.18 14.44 2.81
C ALA A 33 13.24 13.88 3.89
N LYS A 34 12.19 14.64 4.26
CA LYS A 34 11.18 14.20 5.24
C LYS A 34 10.38 13.01 4.72
N VAL A 35 9.99 13.01 3.45
CA VAL A 35 9.25 11.90 2.84
C VAL A 35 10.12 10.65 2.79
N ARG A 36 11.37 10.75 2.33
CA ARG A 36 12.30 9.60 2.29
C ARG A 36 12.50 8.97 3.67
N ARG A 37 12.68 9.79 4.72
CA ARG A 37 12.83 9.27 6.09
C ARG A 37 11.61 8.45 6.55
N LYS A 38 10.40 8.88 6.21
CA LYS A 38 9.18 8.14 6.53
C LYS A 38 9.12 6.80 5.78
N LEU A 39 9.44 6.82 4.48
CA LEU A 39 9.46 5.62 3.65
C LEU A 39 10.56 4.64 4.08
N SER A 40 11.74 5.12 4.47
CA SER A 40 12.83 4.25 4.95
C SER A 40 12.51 3.58 6.28
N SER A 41 11.71 4.22 7.14
CA SER A 41 11.26 3.61 8.40
C SER A 41 10.05 2.68 8.24
N TRP A 42 9.45 2.63 7.04
CA TRP A 42 8.23 1.87 6.82
C TRP A 42 8.55 0.41 6.52
N SER A 43 8.12 -0.48 7.42
CA SER A 43 8.29 -1.94 7.30
C SER A 43 7.31 -2.57 6.31
N LYS A 44 7.17 -1.99 5.11
CA LYS A 44 6.20 -2.45 4.09
C LYS A 44 6.47 -3.91 3.69
N GLY A 45 7.71 -4.23 3.29
CA GLY A 45 8.06 -5.59 2.82
C GLY A 45 7.71 -6.66 3.85
N THR A 46 8.17 -6.47 5.09
CA THR A 46 7.87 -7.41 6.19
C THR A 46 6.38 -7.56 6.48
N LEU A 47 5.58 -6.50 6.32
CA LEU A 47 4.13 -6.57 6.50
C LEU A 47 3.48 -7.36 5.35
N ASP A 48 3.92 -7.10 4.12
CA ASP A 48 3.43 -7.73 2.90
C ASP A 48 3.70 -9.24 2.91
N ASP A 49 4.96 -9.63 3.15
CA ASP A 49 5.38 -11.04 3.29
C ASP A 49 4.55 -11.78 4.33
N ARG A 50 4.27 -11.11 5.46
CA ARG A 50 3.53 -11.71 6.56
C ARG A 50 2.04 -11.83 6.27
N ILE A 51 1.47 -10.91 5.49
CA ILE A 51 0.08 -11.00 5.03
C ILE A 51 -0.04 -12.14 4.02
N GLU A 52 0.85 -12.22 3.03
CA GLU A 52 0.87 -13.29 2.04
C GLU A 52 1.00 -14.65 2.70
N TYR A 53 1.96 -14.82 3.62
CA TYR A 53 2.12 -16.05 4.39
C TYR A 53 0.83 -16.46 5.12
N LEU A 54 0.16 -15.51 5.79
CA LEU A 54 -1.08 -15.79 6.51
C LEU A 54 -2.24 -16.14 5.57
N CYS A 55 -2.30 -15.51 4.38
CA CYS A 55 -3.32 -15.80 3.38
C CYS A 55 -3.11 -17.19 2.77
N ASP A 56 -1.87 -17.53 2.43
CA ASP A 56 -1.48 -18.85 1.91
C ASP A 56 -1.84 -19.97 2.89
N CYS A 57 -1.51 -19.80 4.18
CA CYS A 57 -1.90 -20.72 5.25
C CYS A 57 -3.42 -20.93 5.37
N LEU A 58 -4.23 -19.97 4.92
CA LEU A 58 -5.69 -19.99 4.99
C LEU A 58 -6.35 -20.31 3.64
N GLY A 59 -5.58 -20.52 2.57
CA GLY A 59 -6.08 -20.72 1.22
C GLY A 59 -6.73 -19.47 0.59
N ILE A 60 -6.39 -18.27 1.09
CA ILE A 60 -6.91 -17.00 0.61
C ILE A 60 -6.01 -16.50 -0.53
N ARG A 61 -6.60 -16.15 -1.68
CA ARG A 61 -5.85 -15.64 -2.83
C ARG A 61 -5.47 -14.18 -2.62
N THR A 62 -4.23 -13.80 -2.86
CA THR A 62 -3.80 -12.39 -2.86
C THR A 62 -3.77 -11.83 -4.29
N VAL A 63 -4.16 -10.56 -4.44
CA VAL A 63 -4.11 -9.84 -5.73
C VAL A 63 -3.53 -8.46 -5.50
N ASP A 64 -2.48 -8.12 -6.24
CA ASP A 64 -1.90 -6.79 -6.27
C ASP A 64 -2.55 -5.92 -7.35
N VAL A 65 -2.85 -4.66 -7.00
CA VAL A 65 -3.42 -3.65 -7.91
C VAL A 65 -2.56 -2.40 -7.96
N ASN A 66 -2.62 -1.69 -9.08
CA ASN A 66 -1.88 -0.44 -9.27
C ASN A 66 -2.33 0.61 -8.22
N PRO A 67 -1.40 1.17 -7.42
CA PRO A 67 -1.73 2.20 -6.41
C PRO A 67 -2.07 3.57 -7.03
N ALA A 68 -1.92 3.75 -8.34
CA ALA A 68 -2.11 5.04 -8.98
C ALA A 68 -3.55 5.56 -8.77
N TYR A 69 -3.65 6.73 -8.14
CA TYR A 69 -4.88 7.49 -7.95
C TYR A 69 -5.98 6.84 -7.10
N THR A 70 -5.76 5.66 -6.51
CA THR A 70 -6.74 4.94 -5.67
C THR A 70 -7.25 5.76 -4.48
N SER A 71 -6.39 6.63 -3.92
CA SER A 71 -6.71 7.51 -2.80
C SER A 71 -7.24 8.90 -3.20
N GLN A 72 -7.34 9.19 -4.50
CA GLN A 72 -7.78 10.50 -5.01
C GLN A 72 -9.25 10.54 -5.44
N PHE A 73 -9.90 9.38 -5.54
CA PHE A 73 -11.27 9.26 -6.03
C PHE A 73 -12.16 8.55 -5.01
N CYS A 74 -13.44 8.95 -4.97
CA CYS A 74 -14.43 8.29 -4.14
C CYS A 74 -14.77 6.90 -4.72
N PRO A 75 -14.68 5.81 -3.94
CA PRO A 75 -15.03 4.47 -4.43
C PRO A 75 -16.53 4.30 -4.68
N ASN A 76 -17.39 5.16 -4.14
CA ASN A 76 -18.84 5.08 -4.31
C ASN A 76 -19.34 5.84 -5.56
N CYS A 77 -18.81 7.04 -5.82
CA CYS A 77 -19.31 7.90 -6.90
C CYS A 77 -18.27 8.27 -7.97
N GLY A 78 -17.01 7.91 -7.79
CA GLY A 78 -15.93 8.22 -8.74
C GLY A 78 -15.52 9.71 -8.79
N ALA A 79 -16.07 10.57 -7.93
CA ALA A 79 -15.67 11.96 -7.86
C ALA A 79 -14.24 12.12 -7.30
N ARG A 80 -13.46 13.03 -7.86
CA ARG A 80 -12.12 13.38 -7.35
C ARG A 80 -12.26 14.18 -6.05
N PHE A 81 -11.50 13.82 -5.02
CA PHE A 81 -11.46 14.60 -3.78
C PHE A 81 -10.87 16.00 -4.07
N SER A 82 -11.53 17.03 -3.54
CA SER A 82 -11.04 18.41 -3.63
C SER A 82 -9.78 18.62 -2.79
N GLU A 83 -9.04 19.70 -3.07
CA GLU A 83 -7.93 20.10 -2.22
C GLU A 83 -8.41 20.31 -0.78
N ARG A 84 -7.63 19.82 0.19
CA ARG A 84 -7.85 20.16 1.59
C ARG A 84 -7.42 21.62 1.76
N LYS A 85 -8.38 22.50 2.08
CA LYS A 85 -8.11 23.88 2.50
C LYS A 85 -7.28 23.91 3.78
#